data_AF-A0AAU1UWU1-F1
#
_entry.id   AF-A0AAU1UWU1-F1
#
_cell.length_a   1.000
_cell.length_b   1.000
_cell.length_c   1.000
_cell.angle_alpha   90.00
_cell.angle_beta   90.00
_cell.angle_gamma   90.00
#
_symmetry.space_group_name_H-M   'P 1'
#
loop_
_entity.id
_entity.type
_entity.pdbx_description
1 polymer ?
#
loop_
_entity_poly.entity_id
_entity_poly.type
_entity_poly.pdbx_seq_one_letter_code
_entity_poly.pdbx_strand_id
1 'polypeptide(L)' 'MANPRKMYCETCRHDEGHSPLTKDQQDKLRGATGRRYVGDFFVCDCGTLRTGLNSSPFDRPRRLPD' A
#
# COMPACT_ATOMS: atom_id res chain seq x y z
N MET A 1 -17.63 -2.83 -0.74
CA MET A 1 -16.88 -2.26 0.39
C MET A 1 -15.58 -3.02 0.50
N ALA A 2 -14.45 -2.37 0.27
CA ALA A 2 -13.18 -3.07 0.32
C ALA A 2 -12.79 -3.29 1.78
N ASN A 3 -12.84 -4.53 2.24
CA ASN A 3 -12.62 -4.84 3.65
C ASN A 3 -11.11 -4.72 3.96
N PRO A 4 -10.69 -3.92 4.95
CA PRO A 4 -9.29 -3.83 5.32
C PRO A 4 -8.80 -5.21 5.77
N ARG A 5 -7.74 -5.71 5.14
CA ARG A 5 -7.10 -6.96 5.55
C ARG A 5 -6.10 -6.64 6.65
N LYS A 6 -6.20 -7.31 7.80
CA LYS A 6 -5.14 -7.26 8.81
C LYS A 6 -3.91 -7.98 8.25
N MET A 7 -2.82 -7.25 8.14
CA MET A 7 -1.54 -7.78 7.66
C MET A 7 -0.41 -7.09 8.41
N TYR A 8 0.72 -7.78 8.59
CA TYR A 8 1.87 -7.26 9.32
C TYR A 8 2.54 -6.09 8.59
N CYS A 9 2.51 -4.88 9.15
CA CYS A 9 3.21 -3.73 8.61
C CYS A 9 4.65 -3.68 9.15
N GLU A 10 5.66 -3.66 8.28
CA GLU A 10 7.06 -3.54 8.71
C GLU A 10 7.37 -2.16 9.31
N THR A 11 6.65 -1.11 8.88
CA THR A 11 6.80 0.24 9.44
C THR A 11 6.24 0.34 10.86
N CYS A 12 5.04 -0.20 11.10
CA CYS A 12 4.43 -0.21 12.44
C CYS A 12 4.98 -1.33 13.33
N ARG A 13 5.63 -2.34 12.74
CA ARG A 13 6.06 -3.59 13.38
C ARG A 13 4.93 -4.34 14.09
N HIS A 14 3.72 -4.26 13.54
CA HIS A 14 2.53 -4.92 14.07
C HIS A 14 1.51 -5.19 12.95
N ASP A 15 0.56 -6.10 13.22
CA ASP A 15 -0.60 -6.32 12.36
C ASP A 15 -1.54 -5.13 12.37
N GLU A 16 -1.67 -4.51 11.21
CA GLU A 16 -2.46 -3.30 10.98
C GLU A 16 -3.48 -3.53 9.86
N GLY A 17 -4.54 -2.73 9.87
CA GLY A 17 -5.53 -2.72 8.80
C GLY A 17 -4.92 -2.17 7.50
N HIS A 18 -4.93 -2.99 6.45
CA HIS A 18 -4.48 -2.59 5.14
C HIS A 18 -5.66 -2.54 4.17
N SER A 19 -5.95 -1.35 3.68
CA SER A 19 -7.04 -1.10 2.74
C SER A 19 -6.47 -1.07 1.31
N PRO A 20 -7.18 -1.63 0.32
CA PRO A 20 -6.74 -1.48 -1.06
C PRO A 20 -6.85 -0.01 -1.48
N LEU A 21 -5.94 0.39 -2.35
CA LEU A 21 -5.90 1.75 -2.87
C LEU A 21 -7.17 2.10 -3.64
N THR A 22 -7.70 3.29 -3.42
CA THR A 22 -8.76 3.84 -4.26
C THR A 22 -8.20 4.17 -5.65
N LYS A 23 -9.09 4.36 -6.63
CA LYS A 23 -8.70 4.61 -8.02
C LYS A 23 -7.80 5.84 -8.18
N ASP A 24 -8.05 6.90 -7.40
CA ASP A 24 -7.22 8.10 -7.34
C ASP A 24 -5.80 7.80 -6.81
N GLN A 25 -5.73 7.09 -5.68
CA GLN A 25 -4.47 6.70 -5.07
C GLN A 25 -3.65 5.76 -5.96
N GLN A 26 -4.34 4.88 -6.70
CA GLN A 26 -3.71 4.04 -7.72
C GLN A 26 -3.12 4.88 -8.85
N ASP A 27 -3.82 5.90 -9.33
CA ASP A 27 -3.35 6.77 -10.41
C ASP A 27 -2.12 7.59 -9.96
N LYS A 28 -2.19 8.20 -8.77
CA LYS A 28 -1.05 8.86 -8.11
C LYS A 28 0.14 7.90 -7.98
N LEU A 29 -0.10 6.67 -7.53
CA LEU A 29 0.97 5.69 -7.36
C LEU A 29 1.58 5.26 -8.70
N ARG A 30 0.77 5.06 -9.74
CA ARG A 30 1.24 4.75 -11.11
C ARG A 30 2.12 5.88 -11.63
N GLY A 31 1.66 7.12 -11.53
CA GLY A 31 2.44 8.29 -11.94
C GLY A 31 3.77 8.40 -11.18
N ALA A 32 3.75 8.14 -9.86
CA ALA A 32 4.92 8.29 -9.01
C ALA A 32 5.91 7.11 -9.06
N THR A 33 5.47 5.89 -9.42
CA THR A 33 6.33 4.69 -9.47
C THR A 33 6.64 4.20 -10.88
N GLY A 34 5.88 4.65 -11.88
CA GLY A 34 5.93 4.12 -13.25
C GLY A 34 5.43 2.66 -13.36
N ARG A 35 4.84 2.08 -12.29
CA ARG A 35 4.33 0.70 -12.34
C ARG A 35 3.06 0.63 -13.18
N ARG A 36 3.01 -0.39 -14.06
CA ARG A 36 1.86 -0.64 -14.95
C ARG A 36 0.65 -1.21 -14.21
N TYR A 37 0.88 -1.94 -13.12
CA TYR A 37 -0.16 -2.53 -12.28
C TYR A 37 0.05 -2.16 -10.81
N VAL A 38 -0.98 -1.56 -10.20
CA VAL A 38 -0.99 -1.19 -8.78
C VAL A 38 -2.22 -1.68 -8.03
N GLY A 39 -2.99 -2.61 -8.62
CA GLY A 39 -4.22 -3.13 -8.00
C GLY A 39 -3.96 -4.04 -6.80
N ASP A 40 -2.77 -4.63 -6.70
CA ASP A 40 -2.34 -5.48 -5.58
C ASP A 40 -1.74 -4.68 -4.42
N PHE A 41 -1.74 -3.35 -4.50
CA PHE A 41 -1.22 -2.51 -3.43
C PHE A 41 -2.30 -2.21 -2.41
N PHE A 42 -1.87 -2.28 -1.17
CA PHE A 42 -2.64 -1.90 -0.01
C PHE A 42 -1.89 -0.82 0.75
N VAL A 43 -2.65 0.10 1.32
CA VAL A 43 -2.15 1.15 2.18
C VAL A 43 -2.50 0.81 3.62
N CYS A 44 -1.48 0.87 4.48
CA CYS A 44 -1.64 0.79 5.93
C CYS A 44 -2.22 2.10 6.44
N ASP A 45 -2.84 2.08 7.63
CA ASP A 45 -3.29 3.31 8.31
C ASP A 45 -2.14 4.33 8.53
N CYS A 46 -0.91 3.84 8.77
CA CYS A 46 0.29 4.68 8.84
C CYS A 46 0.75 5.30 7.50
N GLY A 47 0.03 5.04 6.42
CA GLY A 47 0.32 5.53 5.07
C GLY A 47 1.35 4.71 4.30
N THR A 48 1.92 3.65 4.88
CA THR A 48 2.89 2.78 4.20
C THR A 48 2.19 1.91 3.16
N LEU A 49 2.76 1.87 1.96
CA LEU A 49 2.31 0.99 0.88
C LEU A 49 2.95 -0.39 0.98
N ARG A 50 2.12 -1.41 0.84
CA ARG A 50 2.54 -2.82 0.74
C ARG A 50 1.84 -3.51 -0.42
N THR A 51 2.23 -4.75 -0.69
CA THR A 51 1.44 -5.65 -1.54
C THR A 51 0.90 -6.81 -0.72
N GLY A 52 -0.09 -7.53 -1.26
CA GLY A 52 -0.64 -8.73 -0.63
C GLY A 52 0.39 -9.84 -0.42
N LEU A 53 1.41 -9.90 -1.27
CA LEU A 53 2.44 -10.95 -1.29
C LEU A 53 3.77 -10.53 -0.65
N ASN A 54 4.06 -9.22 -0.64
CA ASN A 54 5.33 -8.70 -0.13
C ASN A 54 5.06 -7.54 0.85
N SER A 55 5.59 -7.70 2.07
CA SER A 55 5.51 -6.72 3.16
C SER A 55 6.30 -5.44 2.86
N SER A 56 7.40 -5.56 2.11
CA SER A 56 8.19 -4.43 1.58
C SER A 56 8.33 -4.55 0.06
N PRO A 57 7.31 -4.15 -0.72
CA PRO A 57 7.35 -4.21 -2.19
C PRO A 57 8.25 -3.12 -2.81
N PHE A 58 8.77 -2.21 -1.98
CA PHE A 58 9.63 -1.10 -2.35
C PHE A 58 10.90 -1.16 -1.50
N ASP A 59 12.02 -0.75 -2.09
CA ASP A 59 13.34 -0.67 -1.43
C ASP A 59 13.34 0.27 -0.20
N ARG A 60 12.44 1.26 -0.20
CA ARG A 60 12.13 2.12 0.94
C ARG A 60 10.63 2.16 1.18
N PRO A 61 10.18 2.25 2.45
CA PRO A 61 8.76 2.37 2.78
C PRO A 61 8.20 3.61 2.08
N ARG A 62 7.41 3.37 1.04
CA ARG A 62 6.83 4.43 0.24
C ARG A 62 5.48 4.78 0.83
N ARG A 63 5.33 6.04 1.21
CA ARG A 63 4.04 6.56 1.63
C ARG A 63 3.23 6.95 0.42
N LEU A 64 1.92 6.83 0.54
CA LEU A 64 1.05 7.43 -0.45
C LEU A 64 1.27 8.95 -0.46
N PRO A 65 1.50 9.58 -1.62
CA PRO A 65 1.58 11.03 -1.70
C PRO A 65 0.22 11.65 -1.35
N ASP A 66 0.25 12.69 -0.51
CA ASP A 66 -0.93 13.48 -0.09
C ASP A 66 -1.72 14.02 -1.29
#